data_AF-A0A1U7PT67-F1
#
_entry.id   AF-A0A1U7PT67-F1
#
_cell.length_a   1.000
_cell.length_b   1.000
_cell.length_c   1.000
_cell.angle_alpha   90.00
_cell.angle_beta   90.00
_cell.angle_gamma   90.00
#
_symmetry.space_group_name_H-M   'P 1'
#
loop_
_entity.id
_entity.type
_entity.pdbx_description
1 polymer ?
#
loop_
_entity_poly.entity_id
_entity_poly.type
_entity_poly.pdbx_seq_one_letter_code
_entity_poly.pdbx_strand_id
1 'polypeptide(L)'
;MKKLLLLLSIFFYIISTAQLPPPVLSSRKNTGNQLKISSRKSALIQKETFTLGKFKTLNFQKIVSKDLTDNTSESVFAIMILTETYDQIWKKTLTIDKPELSKLISALQVVQQKEQEKTVEETKYKFVTNSGIEFGSVYNNESKLWHNYITFPSGSFNQSFIEFSKDELKDLIKLLKDAEQKL
;
A
#
# COMPACT_ATOMS: atom_id res chain seq x y z
N MET A 1 -62.70 26.46 61.83
CA MET A 1 -61.39 25.90 61.43
C MET A 1 -61.67 24.63 60.62
N LYS A 2 -61.52 24.71 59.29
CA LYS A 2 -61.98 23.68 58.34
C LYS A 2 -60.79 22.89 57.80
N LYS A 3 -61.00 21.59 57.66
CA LYS A 3 -60.18 20.56 57.00
C LYS A 3 -59.91 20.94 55.53
N LEU A 4 -58.78 20.51 54.96
CA LEU A 4 -58.71 19.54 53.85
C LEU A 4 -57.25 19.26 53.42
N LEU A 5 -56.86 17.97 53.41
CA LEU A 5 -55.67 17.45 52.75
C LEU A 5 -55.78 17.61 51.22
N LEU A 6 -54.66 17.82 50.52
CA LEU A 6 -54.55 17.44 49.11
C LEU A 6 -53.14 17.00 48.72
N LEU A 7 -53.16 15.96 47.87
CA LEU A 7 -52.16 14.95 47.58
C LEU A 7 -50.87 15.42 46.92
N LEU A 8 -49.80 14.69 47.27
CA LEU A 8 -48.56 14.49 46.53
C LEU A 8 -48.84 13.92 45.12
N SER A 9 -48.23 14.49 44.09
CA SER A 9 -48.03 13.81 42.80
C SER A 9 -46.54 13.82 42.46
N ILE A 10 -45.92 12.63 42.55
CA ILE A 10 -44.53 12.39 42.16
C ILE A 10 -44.53 12.08 40.67
N PHE A 11 -43.97 12.97 39.87
CA PHE A 11 -43.66 12.73 38.46
C PHE A 11 -42.48 11.75 38.40
N PHE A 12 -42.73 10.51 37.96
CA PHE A 12 -41.68 9.59 37.54
C PHE A 12 -41.21 9.98 36.14
N TYR A 13 -40.04 10.60 36.04
CA TYR A 13 -39.32 10.73 34.77
C TYR A 13 -38.65 9.38 34.45
N ILE A 14 -39.10 8.75 33.37
CA ILE A 14 -38.44 7.58 32.78
C ILE A 14 -37.17 8.09 32.08
N ILE A 15 -36.01 7.83 32.67
CA ILE A 15 -34.71 8.07 32.03
C ILE A 15 -34.49 6.93 31.03
N SER A 16 -34.79 7.17 29.76
CA SER A 16 -34.40 6.29 28.67
C SER A 16 -32.89 6.37 28.50
N THR A 17 -32.17 5.33 28.91
CA THR A 17 -30.75 5.19 28.62
C THR A 17 -30.61 4.68 27.19
N ALA A 18 -30.33 5.59 26.25
CA ALA A 18 -29.88 5.20 24.92
C ALA A 18 -28.50 4.55 25.04
N GLN A 19 -28.43 3.22 25.09
CA GLN A 19 -27.19 2.49 24.88
C GLN A 19 -26.78 2.67 23.42
N LEU A 20 -25.77 3.50 23.18
CA LEU A 20 -25.07 3.53 21.90
C LEU A 20 -24.46 2.14 21.69
N PRO A 21 -24.69 1.48 20.53
CA PRO A 21 -24.01 0.24 20.24
C PRO A 21 -22.49 0.45 20.29
N PRO A 22 -21.72 -0.52 20.79
CA PRO A 22 -20.27 -0.40 20.84
C PRO A 22 -19.73 -0.09 19.44
N PRO A 23 -18.68 0.75 19.32
CA PRO A 23 -18.11 1.09 18.03
C PRO A 23 -17.73 -0.22 17.32
N VAL A 24 -18.31 -0.43 16.14
CA VAL A 24 -17.92 -1.51 15.25
C VAL A 24 -16.46 -1.24 14.90
N LEU A 25 -15.55 -2.01 15.49
CA LEU A 25 -14.16 -2.09 15.03
C LEU A 25 -14.23 -2.55 13.57
N SER A 26 -14.15 -1.61 12.63
CA SER A 26 -13.93 -1.97 11.24
C SER A 26 -12.55 -2.63 11.20
N SER A 27 -12.52 -3.96 11.20
CA SER A 27 -11.31 -4.66 10.83
C SER A 27 -10.94 -4.11 9.46
N ARG A 28 -9.82 -3.39 9.37
CA ARG A 28 -9.25 -2.96 8.11
C ARG A 28 -9.16 -4.22 7.25
N LYS A 29 -10.10 -4.39 6.30
CA LYS A 29 -9.96 -5.45 5.30
C LYS A 29 -8.65 -5.11 4.60
N ASN A 30 -7.63 -5.92 4.80
CA ASN A 30 -6.41 -5.86 4.02
C ASN A 30 -6.82 -6.19 2.57
N THR A 31 -7.26 -5.19 1.82
CA THR A 31 -7.62 -5.27 0.40
C THR A 31 -6.37 -5.22 -0.48
N GLY A 32 -5.30 -5.86 -0.04
CA GLY A 32 -4.29 -6.33 -0.97
C GLY A 32 -4.69 -7.75 -1.34
N ASN A 33 -4.86 -8.05 -2.62
CA ASN A 33 -5.07 -9.42 -3.10
C ASN A 33 -3.90 -10.29 -2.61
N GLN A 34 -4.02 -10.87 -1.42
CA GLN A 34 -3.08 -11.88 -0.95
C GLN A 34 -3.18 -13.09 -1.88
N LEU A 35 -2.04 -13.70 -2.20
CA LEU A 35 -1.96 -14.95 -2.94
C LEU A 35 -3.06 -15.91 -2.48
N LYS A 36 -3.88 -16.44 -3.40
CA LYS A 36 -4.99 -17.31 -3.04
C LYS A 36 -4.46 -18.57 -2.36
N ILE A 37 -3.33 -19.08 -2.83
CA ILE A 37 -2.60 -20.21 -2.21
C ILE A 37 -2.19 -19.92 -0.76
N SER A 38 -1.80 -18.69 -0.43
CA SER A 38 -1.38 -18.34 0.95
C SER A 38 -2.51 -18.30 1.97
N SER A 39 -3.77 -18.28 1.51
CA SER A 39 -4.96 -18.20 2.37
C SER A 39 -5.62 -19.56 2.63
N ARG A 40 -5.13 -20.63 1.99
CA ARG A 40 -5.71 -21.99 2.11
C ARG A 40 -5.43 -22.57 3.48
N LYS A 41 -6.49 -23.01 4.16
CA LYS A 41 -6.38 -23.71 5.46
C LYS A 41 -5.93 -25.15 5.23
N SER A 42 -5.10 -25.66 6.14
CA SER A 42 -4.60 -27.05 6.12
C SER A 42 -3.72 -27.42 4.92
N ALA A 43 -3.26 -26.45 4.15
CA ALA A 43 -2.32 -26.65 3.05
C ALA A 43 -0.86 -26.52 3.54
N LEU A 44 0.03 -27.39 3.05
CA LEU A 44 1.47 -27.26 3.27
C LEU A 44 2.06 -26.37 2.17
N ILE A 45 2.35 -25.11 2.49
CA ILE A 45 2.81 -24.12 1.51
C ILE A 45 4.33 -23.95 1.55
N GLN A 46 5.02 -24.26 0.45
CA GLN A 46 6.42 -23.89 0.21
C GLN A 46 6.49 -22.49 -0.39
N LYS A 47 7.37 -21.63 0.14
CA LYS A 47 7.60 -20.27 -0.37
C LYS A 47 9.06 -20.08 -0.77
N GLU A 48 9.28 -19.64 -1.99
CA GLU A 48 10.60 -19.34 -2.52
C GLU A 48 10.65 -17.89 -3.00
N THR A 49 11.73 -17.19 -2.66
CA THR A 49 11.93 -15.79 -3.04
C THR A 49 13.14 -15.68 -3.95
N PHE A 50 12.94 -15.10 -5.13
CA PHE A 50 13.96 -14.91 -6.14
C PHE A 50 14.21 -13.41 -6.31
N THR A 51 15.47 -13.00 -6.33
CA THR A 51 15.82 -11.59 -6.60
C THR A 51 15.70 -11.31 -8.09
N LEU A 52 14.92 -10.29 -8.46
CA LEU A 52 14.73 -9.83 -9.83
C LEU A 52 15.64 -8.66 -10.17
N GLY A 53 16.01 -7.85 -9.18
CA GLY A 53 16.90 -6.71 -9.33
C GLY A 53 16.89 -5.80 -8.10
N LYS A 54 17.64 -4.71 -8.19
CA LYS A 54 17.66 -3.64 -7.18
C LYS A 54 17.45 -2.29 -7.84
N PHE A 55 16.77 -1.40 -7.13
CA PHE A 55 16.63 -0.01 -7.50
C PHE A 55 16.77 0.85 -6.25
N LYS A 56 17.82 1.69 -6.19
CA LYS A 56 18.20 2.41 -4.96
C LYS A 56 18.29 1.43 -3.77
N THR A 57 17.51 1.67 -2.70
CA THR A 57 17.45 0.83 -1.49
C THR A 57 16.42 -0.31 -1.59
N LEU A 58 15.68 -0.40 -2.70
CA LEU A 58 14.64 -1.40 -2.90
C LEU A 58 15.18 -2.66 -3.56
N ASN A 59 14.74 -3.81 -3.06
CA ASN A 59 15.00 -5.10 -3.67
C ASN A 59 13.72 -5.63 -4.30
N PHE A 60 13.78 -5.87 -5.60
CA PHE A 60 12.67 -6.34 -6.41
C PHE A 60 12.75 -7.85 -6.47
N GLN A 61 11.64 -8.53 -6.18
CA GLN A 61 11.61 -9.96 -5.94
C GLN A 61 10.42 -10.62 -6.62
N LYS A 62 10.56 -11.90 -6.95
CA LYS A 62 9.48 -12.81 -7.28
C LYS A 62 9.30 -13.75 -6.08
N ILE A 63 8.08 -13.86 -5.58
CA ILE A 63 7.74 -14.84 -4.55
C ILE A 63 6.88 -15.91 -5.22
N VAL A 64 7.34 -17.16 -5.20
CA VAL A 64 6.58 -18.33 -5.64
C VAL A 64 6.05 -19.03 -4.41
N SER A 65 4.73 -19.23 -4.35
CA SER A 65 4.08 -20.06 -3.34
C SER A 65 3.55 -21.32 -4.00
N LYS A 66 3.96 -22.48 -3.50
CA LYS A 66 3.52 -23.78 -3.98
C LYS A 66 2.79 -24.52 -2.88
N ASP A 67 1.57 -24.96 -3.17
CA ASP A 67 0.83 -25.88 -2.31
C ASP A 67 1.33 -27.30 -2.57
N LEU A 68 1.93 -27.93 -1.56
CA LEU A 68 2.48 -29.28 -1.70
C LEU A 68 1.40 -30.37 -1.60
N THR A 69 0.17 -30.02 -1.24
CA THR A 69 -0.93 -30.99 -1.15
C THR A 69 -1.53 -31.31 -2.52
N ASP A 70 -1.64 -30.31 -3.38
CA ASP A 70 -2.20 -30.43 -4.74
C ASP A 70 -1.22 -30.02 -5.85
N ASN A 71 0.04 -29.70 -5.49
CA ASN A 71 1.13 -29.27 -6.38
C ASN A 71 0.85 -27.97 -7.15
N THR A 72 -0.17 -27.20 -6.80
CA THR A 72 -0.47 -25.91 -7.45
C THR A 72 0.54 -24.84 -7.05
N SER A 73 0.81 -23.89 -7.95
CA SER A 73 1.76 -22.80 -7.68
C SER A 73 1.26 -21.45 -8.19
N GLU A 74 1.53 -20.39 -7.42
CA GLU A 74 1.26 -19.01 -7.76
C GLU A 74 2.51 -18.16 -7.54
N SER A 75 2.73 -17.17 -8.41
CA SER A 75 3.82 -16.20 -8.32
C SER A 75 3.28 -14.78 -8.15
N VAL A 76 3.98 -13.97 -7.36
CA VAL A 76 3.73 -12.51 -7.25
C VAL A 76 5.03 -11.74 -7.32
N PHE A 77 4.91 -10.51 -7.78
CA PHE A 77 5.97 -9.53 -7.65
C PHE A 77 5.95 -8.94 -6.26
N ALA A 78 7.14 -8.66 -5.73
CA ALA A 78 7.31 -8.10 -4.41
C ALA A 78 8.42 -7.06 -4.39
N ILE A 79 8.22 -6.03 -3.57
CA ILE A 79 9.22 -5.01 -3.27
C ILE A 79 9.57 -5.15 -1.79
N MET A 80 10.84 -5.46 -1.52
CA MET A 80 11.39 -5.52 -0.17
C MET A 80 12.18 -4.24 0.13
N ILE A 81 11.85 -3.64 1.26
CA ILE A 81 12.55 -2.49 1.85
C ILE A 81 13.30 -2.99 3.08
N LEU A 82 14.55 -2.57 3.20
CA LEU A 82 15.35 -2.72 4.40
C LEU A 82 15.49 -1.34 5.04
N THR A 83 15.03 -1.21 6.27
CA THR A 83 15.24 0.01 7.08
C THR A 83 16.09 -0.37 8.28
N GLU A 84 17.19 0.33 8.47
CA GLU A 84 18.12 0.11 9.58
C GLU A 84 18.22 1.40 10.39
N THR A 85 17.95 1.30 11.68
CA THR A 85 18.31 2.30 12.70
C THR A 85 19.47 1.73 13.52
N TYR A 86 20.06 2.56 14.38
CA TYR A 86 21.20 2.14 15.22
C TYR A 86 20.92 0.84 16.00
N ASP A 87 19.69 0.67 16.50
CA ASP A 87 19.31 -0.48 17.34
C ASP A 87 18.47 -1.54 16.61
N GLN A 88 17.94 -1.26 15.41
CA GLN A 88 16.92 -2.13 14.80
C GLN A 88 17.02 -2.23 13.28
N ILE A 89 16.93 -3.46 12.79
CA ILE A 89 16.79 -3.77 11.36
C ILE A 89 15.37 -4.27 11.09
N TRP A 90 14.64 -3.51 10.29
CA TRP A 90 13.28 -3.85 9.85
C TRP A 90 13.28 -4.22 8.36
N LYS A 91 12.65 -5.35 8.05
CA LYS A 91 12.38 -5.78 6.67
C LYS A 91 10.88 -5.75 6.42
N LYS A 92 10.46 -5.03 5.38
CA LYS A 92 9.06 -5.00 4.96
C LYS A 92 8.98 -5.39 3.49
N THR A 93 8.18 -6.41 3.20
CA THR A 93 7.92 -6.86 1.84
C THR A 93 6.46 -6.61 1.50
N LEU A 94 6.22 -5.87 0.42
CA LEU A 94 4.90 -5.61 -0.12
C LEU A 94 4.75 -6.30 -1.47
N THR A 95 3.61 -6.93 -1.70
CA THR A 95 3.32 -7.66 -2.93
C THR A 95 2.45 -6.84 -3.87
N ILE A 96 2.59 -7.12 -5.16
CA ILE A 96 1.81 -6.54 -6.26
C ILE A 96 1.47 -7.72 -7.19
N ASP A 97 0.19 -7.85 -7.55
CA ASP A 97 -0.24 -8.88 -8.50
C ASP A 97 0.15 -8.49 -9.94
N LYS A 98 0.19 -9.48 -10.85
CA LYS A 98 0.64 -9.25 -12.23
C LYS A 98 -0.22 -8.20 -12.96
N PRO A 99 -1.56 -8.23 -12.91
CA PRO A 99 -2.39 -7.18 -13.53
C PRO A 99 -2.13 -5.78 -12.98
N GLU A 100 -1.90 -5.65 -11.68
CA GLU A 100 -1.56 -4.38 -11.05
C GLU A 100 -0.16 -3.89 -11.47
N LEU A 101 0.82 -4.79 -11.57
CA LEU A 101 2.15 -4.47 -12.08
C LEU A 101 2.08 -3.92 -13.51
N SER A 102 1.27 -4.50 -14.40
CA SER A 102 1.06 -3.99 -15.77
C SER A 102 0.52 -2.56 -15.78
N LYS A 103 -0.41 -2.26 -14.87
CA LYS A 103 -0.98 -0.91 -14.72
C LYS A 103 0.06 0.08 -14.19
N LEU A 104 0.88 -0.33 -13.22
CA LEU A 104 1.99 0.48 -12.71
C LEU A 104 2.98 0.82 -13.84
N ILE A 105 3.43 -0.19 -14.60
CA ILE A 105 4.34 0.01 -15.73
C ILE A 105 3.74 1.01 -16.73
N SER A 106 2.48 0.81 -17.11
CA SER A 106 1.78 1.69 -18.04
C SER A 106 1.70 3.12 -17.52
N ALA A 107 1.37 3.31 -16.25
CA ALA A 107 1.31 4.63 -15.61
C ALA A 107 2.68 5.33 -15.60
N LEU A 108 3.75 4.62 -15.26
CA LEU A 108 5.12 5.17 -15.27
C LEU A 108 5.58 5.54 -16.68
N GLN A 109 5.18 4.78 -17.71
CA GLN A 109 5.46 5.16 -19.09
C GLN A 109 4.73 6.43 -19.51
N VAL A 110 3.48 6.64 -19.07
CA VAL A 110 2.77 7.91 -19.28
C VAL A 110 3.50 9.06 -18.59
N VAL A 111 3.93 8.87 -17.34
CA VAL A 111 4.75 9.87 -16.61
C VAL A 111 6.02 10.19 -17.40
N GLN A 112 6.78 9.19 -17.82
CA GLN A 112 8.00 9.37 -18.62
C GLN A 112 7.76 10.20 -19.89
N GLN A 113 6.61 10.04 -20.56
CA GLN A 113 6.23 10.86 -21.70
C GLN A 113 5.90 12.31 -21.29
N LYS A 114 5.09 12.48 -20.24
CA LYS A 114 4.70 13.79 -19.71
C LYS A 114 5.87 14.62 -19.22
N GLU A 115 6.91 13.99 -18.67
CA GLU A 115 8.14 14.67 -18.26
C GLU A 115 8.96 15.26 -19.43
N GLN A 116 8.64 14.92 -20.68
CA GLN A 116 9.24 15.52 -21.87
C GLN A 116 8.45 16.74 -22.37
N GLU A 117 7.20 16.89 -21.94
CA GLU A 117 6.35 18.01 -22.33
C GLU A 117 6.76 19.27 -21.54
N LYS A 118 6.56 20.44 -22.14
CA LYS A 118 6.77 21.71 -21.43
C LYS A 118 5.63 21.91 -20.44
N THR A 119 5.97 22.04 -19.17
CA THR A 119 5.03 22.31 -18.09
C THR A 119 5.31 23.71 -17.53
N VAL A 120 4.27 24.49 -17.31
CA VAL A 120 4.36 25.89 -16.83
C VAL A 120 3.88 26.03 -15.39
N GLU A 121 3.04 25.09 -14.94
CA GLU A 121 2.41 25.08 -13.62
C GLU A 121 2.85 23.88 -12.80
N GLU A 122 2.87 24.03 -11.48
CA GLU A 122 3.19 22.92 -10.58
C GLU A 122 2.23 21.77 -10.82
N THR A 123 2.79 20.64 -11.28
CA THR A 123 2.00 19.49 -11.72
C THR A 123 2.47 18.25 -10.98
N LYS A 124 1.53 17.44 -10.51
CA LYS A 124 1.82 16.19 -9.81
C LYS A 124 1.09 15.02 -10.44
N TYR A 125 1.84 13.96 -10.74
CA TYR A 125 1.30 12.66 -11.12
C TYR A 125 1.55 11.64 -10.01
N LYS A 126 0.58 10.75 -9.77
CA LYS A 126 0.76 9.63 -8.85
C LYS A 126 -0.02 8.40 -9.26
N PHE A 127 0.57 7.24 -8.97
CA PHE A 127 -0.05 5.93 -9.02
C PHE A 127 0.11 5.26 -7.66
N VAL A 128 -0.96 4.74 -7.08
CA VAL A 128 -0.94 4.10 -5.76
C VAL A 128 -1.32 2.63 -5.92
N THR A 129 -0.49 1.74 -5.43
CA THR A 129 -0.78 0.30 -5.42
C THR A 129 -1.85 -0.04 -4.38
N ASN A 130 -2.53 -1.17 -4.54
CA ASN A 130 -3.41 -1.80 -3.58
C ASN A 130 -2.71 -2.04 -2.22
N SER A 131 -1.40 -2.29 -2.26
CA SER A 131 -0.55 -2.41 -1.08
C SER A 131 -0.14 -1.07 -0.47
N GLY A 132 -0.53 0.05 -1.06
CA GLY A 132 -0.34 1.41 -0.55
C GLY A 132 0.99 2.06 -0.92
N ILE A 133 1.75 1.50 -1.86
CA ILE A 133 2.99 2.09 -2.39
C ILE A 133 2.59 3.17 -3.39
N GLU A 134 3.05 4.40 -3.17
CA GLU A 134 2.83 5.50 -4.12
C GLU A 134 4.08 5.69 -4.97
N PHE A 135 3.90 5.69 -6.27
CA PHE A 135 4.89 6.11 -7.26
C PHE A 135 4.42 7.44 -7.83
N GLY A 136 5.23 8.47 -7.77
CA GLY A 136 4.82 9.80 -8.24
C GLY A 136 5.92 10.60 -8.89
N SER A 137 5.51 11.67 -9.54
CA SER A 137 6.38 12.67 -10.14
C SER A 137 5.80 14.06 -9.92
N VAL A 138 6.65 15.01 -9.52
CA VAL A 138 6.27 16.40 -9.25
C VAL A 138 7.12 17.32 -10.11
N TYR A 139 6.47 18.19 -10.87
CA TYR A 139 7.13 19.30 -11.54
C TYR A 139 7.25 20.46 -10.58
N ASN A 140 8.49 20.86 -10.29
CA ASN A 140 8.78 22.01 -9.48
C ASN A 140 8.98 23.23 -10.39
N ASN A 141 8.14 24.26 -10.21
CA ASN A 141 8.13 25.44 -11.07
C ASN A 141 9.37 26.33 -10.89
N GLU A 142 9.95 26.37 -9.69
CA GLU A 142 11.12 27.20 -9.37
C GLU A 142 12.38 26.66 -10.05
N SER A 143 12.62 25.35 -9.91
CA SER A 143 13.76 24.65 -10.49
C SER A 143 13.54 24.24 -11.95
N LYS A 144 12.28 24.23 -12.42
CA LYS A 144 11.87 23.75 -13.75
C LYS A 144 12.28 22.30 -14.02
N LEU A 145 12.27 21.48 -12.97
CA LEU A 145 12.66 20.08 -13.03
C LEU A 145 11.53 19.18 -12.52
N TRP A 146 11.49 17.97 -13.10
CA TRP A 146 10.66 16.88 -12.61
C TRP A 146 11.43 16.08 -11.55
N HIS A 147 10.77 15.83 -10.42
CA HIS A 147 11.26 15.02 -9.32
C HIS A 147 10.39 13.77 -9.19
N ASN A 148 10.99 12.60 -9.44
CA ASN A 148 10.30 11.33 -9.27
C ASN A 148 10.52 10.78 -7.86
N TYR A 149 9.51 10.10 -7.33
CA TYR A 149 9.59 9.51 -6.01
C TYR A 149 8.79 8.21 -5.87
N ILE A 150 9.22 7.40 -4.90
CA ILE A 150 8.45 6.28 -4.35
C ILE A 150 8.26 6.53 -2.87
N THR A 151 7.01 6.44 -2.38
CA THR A 151 6.72 6.37 -0.96
C THR A 151 6.01 5.09 -0.59
N PHE A 152 6.29 4.61 0.61
CA PHE A 152 5.68 3.42 1.15
C PHE A 152 4.65 3.78 2.22
N PRO A 153 3.62 2.94 2.41
CA PRO A 153 2.64 3.17 3.44
C PRO A 153 3.33 3.08 4.80
N SER A 154 3.48 4.23 5.45
CA SER A 154 4.01 4.35 6.80
C SER A 154 2.95 3.95 7.81
N GLY A 155 3.36 3.15 8.81
CA GLY A 155 2.72 3.19 10.12
C GLY A 155 3.19 4.43 10.89
N SER A 156 3.25 4.36 12.21
CA SER A 156 3.68 5.46 13.09
C SER A 156 5.14 5.93 12.92
N PHE A 157 5.90 5.37 11.99
CA PHE A 157 7.31 5.71 11.76
C PHE A 157 7.61 5.95 10.28
N ASN A 158 8.45 6.98 10.06
CA ASN A 158 9.04 7.51 8.83
C ASN A 158 8.65 6.81 7.52
N GLN A 159 7.94 7.54 6.67
CA GLN A 159 7.74 7.19 5.27
C GLN A 159 9.12 7.02 4.62
N SER A 160 9.44 5.81 4.17
CA SER A 160 10.57 5.62 3.25
C SER A 160 10.24 6.40 1.98
N PHE A 161 10.90 7.55 1.79
CA PHE A 161 10.82 8.40 0.61
C PHE A 161 12.07 8.14 -0.23
N ILE A 162 11.87 7.69 -1.46
CA ILE A 162 12.97 7.39 -2.39
C ILE A 162 12.82 8.31 -3.58
N GLU A 163 13.72 9.28 -3.69
CA GLU A 163 13.78 10.18 -4.84
C GLU A 163 14.70 9.62 -5.93
N PHE A 164 14.36 9.89 -7.19
CA PHE A 164 15.17 9.49 -8.33
C PHE A 164 14.96 10.41 -9.53
N SER A 165 15.93 10.38 -10.43
CA SER A 165 15.96 11.21 -11.63
C SER A 165 15.11 10.63 -12.78
N LYS A 166 14.93 11.44 -13.82
CA LYS A 166 14.27 11.06 -15.07
C LYS A 166 14.96 9.91 -15.81
N ASP A 167 16.29 9.81 -15.74
CA ASP A 167 17.01 8.68 -16.35
C ASP A 167 16.80 7.41 -15.54
N GLU A 168 16.81 7.52 -14.21
CA GLU A 168 16.52 6.40 -13.32
C GLU A 168 15.06 5.92 -13.44
N LEU A 169 14.11 6.78 -13.82
CA LEU A 169 12.75 6.37 -14.17
C LEU A 169 12.75 5.39 -15.37
N LYS A 170 13.62 5.60 -16.37
CA LYS A 170 13.74 4.68 -17.51
C LYS A 170 14.23 3.31 -17.06
N ASP A 171 15.23 3.29 -16.17
CA ASP A 171 15.81 2.07 -15.61
C ASP A 171 14.80 1.32 -14.74
N LEU A 172 14.02 2.04 -13.93
CA LEU A 172 12.93 1.47 -13.14
C LEU A 172 11.87 0.81 -14.02
N ILE A 173 11.40 1.50 -15.07
CA ILE A 173 10.42 0.95 -16.02
C ILE A 173 10.95 -0.31 -16.69
N LYS A 174 12.23 -0.31 -17.12
CA LYS A 174 12.87 -1.48 -17.73
C LYS A 174 12.91 -2.65 -16.75
N LEU A 175 13.36 -2.42 -15.52
CA LEU A 175 13.44 -3.44 -14.48
C LEU A 175 12.05 -4.03 -14.17
N LEU A 176 11.01 -3.19 -14.09
CA LEU A 176 9.64 -3.64 -13.87
C LEU A 176 9.10 -4.50 -15.02
N LYS A 177 9.40 -4.16 -16.27
CA LYS A 177 9.04 -4.98 -17.45
C LYS A 177 9.75 -6.33 -17.44
N ASP A 178 11.05 -6.33 -17.17
CA ASP A 178 11.84 -7.57 -17.07
C ASP A 178 11.33 -8.45 -15.91
N ALA A 179 10.89 -7.83 -14.82
CA ALA A 179 10.25 -8.52 -13.69
C ALA A 179 8.89 -9.12 -14.07
N GLU A 180 8.04 -8.38 -14.77
CA GLU A 180 6.72 -8.84 -15.22
C GLU A 180 6.80 -10.07 -16.13
N GLN A 181 7.78 -10.12 -17.03
CA GLN A 181 8.03 -11.27 -17.91
C GLN A 181 8.40 -12.53 -17.14
N LYS A 182 9.00 -12.39 -15.95
CA LYS A 182 9.45 -13.50 -15.11
C LYS A 182 8.36 -14.01 -14.16
N LEU A 183 7.20 -13.37 -14.09
CA LEU A 183 6.08 -13.77 -13.22
C LEU A 183 5.28 -14.94 -13.76
#